data_AF-A0A101NQB4-F1
#
_entry.id   AF-A0A101NQB4-F1
#
_cell.length_a   1.000
_cell.length_b   1.000
_cell.length_c   1.000
_cell.angle_alpha   90.00
_cell.angle_beta   90.00
_cell.angle_gamma   90.00
#
_symmetry.space_group_name_H-M   'P 1'
#
loop_
_entity.id
_entity.type
_entity.pdbx_description
1 polymer ?
#
loop_
_entity_poly.entity_id
_entity_poly.type
_entity_poly.pdbx_seq_one_letter_code
_entity_poly.pdbx_strand_id
1 'polypeptide(L)'
;MTAIDSSATTGLSVREAAAWWGRIAYACERAFELAAGWIPTVPQTLGKVALGHVLHLDSLAADAIRDRVAGLMGPADGASVQRPHTDYASFTNAAAGLTATQDRFALMQAWHTDVRSAVRAYLSRTDSGWDEPSLRTARTVLGLLEDIDARLTSWRTGNRQPGPAGRDMLDLLERSGGCRRPGEPGPPPAERRWPDPVAKPLRDPDLTVVPAEDFPGGFRPRREELMRYQLHTIAYTVEICAVEVCSQIMVRHPDLPWDCKRDLARQIDDEARHYELLARRVAELGGRMGDFPIHHGIWDYFTLGRTPLEELCIQQVIQEGHGLDADVVFADLCRKEGDGVTARLFDFVGADEVGHVRIGTRWMRHFADGDDERLLAVFEDCYRRLEERAFGSKFVVQENERLLAGMTHAQIARARRTVLATMSRAMRTRRSGTHEHTPEAQ
;
A
#
# COMPACT_ATOMS: atom_id res chain seq x y z
N MET A 1 -39.20 -12.18 35.49
CA MET A 1 -38.46 -13.37 35.03
C MET A 1 -39.14 -13.86 33.76
N THR A 2 -38.68 -13.37 32.62
CA THR A 2 -39.03 -13.93 31.31
C THR A 2 -38.49 -15.35 31.23
N ALA A 3 -39.34 -16.29 30.85
CA ALA A 3 -38.99 -17.69 30.70
C ALA A 3 -37.82 -17.82 29.72
N ILE A 4 -36.73 -18.44 30.19
CA ILE A 4 -35.63 -18.87 29.32
C ILE A 4 -36.20 -20.02 28.50
N ASP A 5 -36.47 -19.75 27.23
CA ASP A 5 -36.86 -20.75 26.25
C ASP A 5 -35.73 -21.78 26.13
N SER A 6 -35.99 -23.01 26.56
CA SER A 6 -35.00 -24.08 26.65
C SER A 6 -34.85 -24.87 25.35
N SER A 7 -35.31 -24.34 24.20
CA SER A 7 -35.32 -25.06 22.92
C SER A 7 -34.22 -24.67 21.92
N ALA A 8 -33.10 -24.07 22.35
CA ALA A 8 -31.98 -23.76 21.45
C ALA A 8 -30.61 -24.17 22.02
N THR A 9 -30.38 -25.46 22.28
CA THR A 9 -29.03 -25.98 22.48
C THR A 9 -28.33 -26.22 21.12
N THR A 10 -28.13 -25.16 20.32
CA THR A 10 -27.42 -25.26 19.02
C THR A 10 -26.47 -24.08 18.77
N GLY A 11 -25.82 -23.57 19.81
CA GLY A 11 -24.72 -22.60 19.67
C GLY A 11 -23.38 -23.30 19.46
N LEU A 12 -22.44 -22.62 18.79
CA LEU A 12 -21.05 -23.08 18.68
C LEU A 12 -20.34 -23.01 20.04
N SER A 13 -19.53 -24.01 20.37
CA SER A 13 -18.58 -23.90 21.49
C SER A 13 -17.50 -22.85 21.19
N VAL A 14 -16.83 -22.35 22.23
CA VAL A 14 -15.73 -21.37 22.08
C VAL A 14 -14.64 -21.90 21.14
N ARG A 15 -14.31 -23.19 21.22
CA ARG A 15 -13.32 -23.82 20.33
C ARG A 15 -13.80 -23.87 18.88
N GLU A 16 -15.06 -24.21 18.64
CA GLU A 16 -15.63 -24.21 17.29
C GLU A 16 -15.73 -22.79 16.71
N ALA A 17 -16.04 -21.79 17.53
CA ALA A 17 -16.06 -20.40 17.14
C ALA A 17 -14.64 -19.89 16.80
N ALA A 18 -13.64 -20.17 17.65
CA ALA A 18 -12.24 -19.80 17.41
C ALA A 18 -11.72 -20.42 16.10
N ALA A 19 -12.01 -21.69 15.89
CA ALA A 19 -11.74 -22.41 14.65
C ALA A 19 -12.40 -21.76 13.42
N TRP A 20 -13.66 -21.37 13.55
CA TRP A 20 -14.41 -20.74 12.46
C TRP A 20 -13.82 -19.40 12.06
N TRP A 21 -13.63 -18.51 13.03
CA TRP A 21 -13.00 -17.21 12.81
C TRP A 21 -11.55 -17.35 12.31
N GLY A 22 -10.80 -18.33 12.81
CA GLY A 22 -9.45 -18.63 12.33
C GLY A 22 -9.38 -18.94 10.83
N ARG A 23 -10.38 -19.64 10.27
CA ARG A 23 -10.43 -19.89 8.82
C ARG A 23 -10.72 -18.63 8.01
N ILE A 24 -11.61 -17.78 8.52
CA ILE A 24 -11.95 -16.49 7.90
C ILE A 24 -10.72 -15.56 7.94
N ALA A 25 -10.00 -15.50 9.07
CA ALA A 25 -8.74 -14.76 9.17
C ALA A 25 -7.72 -15.23 8.13
N TYR A 26 -7.53 -16.54 7.98
CA TYR A 26 -6.64 -17.10 6.96
C TYR A 26 -7.03 -16.61 5.56
N ALA A 27 -8.32 -16.61 5.24
CA ALA A 27 -8.81 -16.20 3.93
C ALA A 27 -8.58 -14.71 3.64
N CYS A 28 -8.83 -13.83 4.62
CA CYS A 28 -8.53 -12.40 4.52
C CYS A 28 -7.02 -12.15 4.41
N GLU A 29 -6.20 -12.84 5.21
CA GLU A 29 -4.75 -12.77 5.11
C GLU A 29 -4.26 -13.23 3.73
N ARG A 30 -4.81 -14.31 3.16
CA ARG A 30 -4.40 -14.73 1.81
C ARG A 30 -4.83 -13.76 0.72
N ALA A 31 -6.02 -13.17 0.82
CA ALA A 31 -6.45 -12.11 -0.09
C ALA A 31 -5.48 -10.92 -0.02
N PHE A 32 -5.17 -10.46 1.20
CA PHE A 32 -4.18 -9.42 1.47
C PHE A 32 -2.82 -9.69 0.80
N GLU A 33 -2.25 -10.89 1.03
CA GLU A 33 -0.94 -11.27 0.52
C GLU A 33 -0.91 -11.35 -1.03
N LEU A 34 -2.00 -11.85 -1.64
CA LEU A 34 -2.14 -11.90 -3.09
C LEU A 34 -2.29 -10.51 -3.71
N ALA A 35 -3.14 -9.65 -3.13
CA ALA A 35 -3.30 -8.27 -3.57
C ALA A 35 -1.95 -7.54 -3.55
N ALA A 36 -1.18 -7.68 -2.47
CA ALA A 36 0.13 -7.07 -2.32
C ALA A 36 1.08 -7.50 -3.43
N GLY A 37 1.20 -8.80 -3.69
CA GLY A 37 2.06 -9.29 -4.77
C GLY A 37 1.59 -8.91 -6.17
N TRP A 38 0.29 -8.69 -6.38
CA TRP A 38 -0.23 -8.34 -7.70
C TRP A 38 -0.10 -6.86 -8.04
N ILE A 39 -0.18 -5.93 -7.08
CA ILE A 39 -0.11 -4.48 -7.31
C ILE A 39 0.98 -4.07 -8.32
N PRO A 40 2.27 -4.42 -8.15
CA PRO A 40 3.30 -3.98 -9.08
C PRO A 40 3.27 -4.69 -10.45
N THR A 41 2.50 -5.78 -10.55
CA THR A 41 2.32 -6.57 -11.79
C THR A 41 0.99 -6.28 -12.51
N VAL A 42 0.15 -5.40 -12.00
CA VAL A 42 -1.04 -4.90 -12.71
C VAL A 42 -0.60 -3.68 -13.52
N PRO A 43 -0.76 -3.63 -14.85
CA PRO A 43 -0.35 -2.45 -15.61
C PRO A 43 -1.28 -1.26 -15.37
N GLN A 44 -2.60 -1.49 -15.27
CA GLN A 44 -3.59 -0.42 -15.15
C GLN A 44 -3.42 0.39 -13.86
N THR A 45 -3.28 1.71 -13.98
CA THR A 45 -3.13 2.60 -12.81
C THR A 45 -4.30 2.45 -11.84
N LEU A 46 -5.54 2.51 -12.34
CA LEU A 46 -6.74 2.35 -11.53
C LEU A 46 -6.85 0.94 -10.91
N GLY A 47 -6.20 -0.05 -11.49
CA GLY A 47 -6.17 -1.41 -10.94
C GLY A 47 -5.31 -1.48 -9.70
N LYS A 48 -4.17 -0.76 -9.68
CA LYS A 48 -3.32 -0.64 -8.50
C LYS A 48 -4.02 0.10 -7.37
N VAL A 49 -4.68 1.21 -7.69
CA VAL A 49 -5.49 2.00 -6.75
C VAL A 49 -6.57 1.13 -6.12
N ALA A 50 -7.35 0.41 -6.95
CA ALA A 50 -8.40 -0.47 -6.45
C ALA A 50 -7.85 -1.60 -5.56
N LEU A 51 -6.74 -2.25 -5.96
CA LEU A 51 -6.09 -3.26 -5.12
C LEU A 51 -5.53 -2.67 -3.83
N GLY A 52 -5.03 -1.43 -3.85
CA GLY A 52 -4.53 -0.75 -2.65
C GLY A 52 -5.62 -0.56 -1.60
N HIS A 53 -6.78 -0.04 -2.01
CA HIS A 53 -7.95 0.08 -1.13
C HIS A 53 -8.42 -1.28 -0.58
N VAL A 54 -8.52 -2.28 -1.46
CA VAL A 54 -8.96 -3.63 -1.06
C VAL A 54 -7.99 -4.25 -0.06
N LEU A 55 -6.69 -4.13 -0.31
CA LEU A 55 -5.64 -4.62 0.56
C LEU A 55 -5.71 -4.01 1.97
N HIS A 56 -5.97 -2.70 2.09
CA HIS A 56 -6.11 -2.08 3.40
C HIS A 56 -7.37 -2.56 4.14
N LEU A 57 -8.51 -2.61 3.45
CA LEU A 57 -9.77 -3.11 4.03
C LEU A 57 -9.66 -4.57 4.47
N ASP A 58 -8.99 -5.42 3.69
CA ASP A 58 -8.66 -6.80 4.05
C ASP A 58 -7.81 -6.86 5.32
N SER A 59 -6.83 -5.96 5.44
CA SER A 59 -5.97 -5.88 6.63
C SER A 59 -6.77 -5.53 7.90
N LEU A 60 -7.76 -4.63 7.79
CA LEU A 60 -8.65 -4.26 8.89
C LEU A 60 -9.61 -5.41 9.25
N ALA A 61 -10.13 -6.11 8.25
CA ALA A 61 -11.01 -7.25 8.47
C ALA A 61 -10.25 -8.40 9.15
N ALA A 62 -9.04 -8.72 8.66
CA ALA A 62 -8.18 -9.72 9.25
C ALA A 62 -7.82 -9.37 10.70
N ASP A 63 -7.47 -8.12 10.99
CA ASP A 63 -7.14 -7.66 12.35
C ASP A 63 -8.30 -7.83 13.33
N ALA A 64 -9.51 -7.37 12.94
CA ALA A 64 -10.70 -7.52 13.76
C ALA A 64 -11.04 -9.00 14.05
N ILE A 65 -10.76 -9.89 13.10
CA ILE A 65 -10.95 -11.34 13.28
C ILE A 65 -9.87 -11.93 14.18
N ARG A 66 -8.60 -11.54 14.01
CA ARG A 66 -7.47 -11.99 14.83
C ARG A 66 -7.68 -11.65 16.30
N ASP A 67 -8.10 -10.41 16.58
CA ASP A 67 -8.49 -9.99 17.93
C ASP A 67 -9.61 -10.85 18.51
N ARG A 68 -10.61 -11.20 17.67
CA ARG A 68 -11.70 -12.06 18.12
C ARG A 68 -11.22 -13.47 18.42
N VAL A 69 -10.36 -14.04 17.57
CA VAL A 69 -9.76 -15.37 17.77
C VAL A 69 -8.99 -15.43 19.08
N ALA A 70 -8.14 -14.43 19.37
CA ALA A 70 -7.42 -14.34 20.63
C ALA A 70 -8.40 -14.31 21.83
N GLY A 71 -9.48 -13.52 21.71
CA GLY A 71 -10.55 -13.45 22.70
C GLY A 71 -11.45 -14.69 22.80
N LEU A 72 -11.26 -15.71 21.97
CA LEU A 72 -11.95 -17.02 22.01
C LEU A 72 -11.02 -18.12 22.52
N MET A 73 -10.09 -17.79 23.42
CA MET A 73 -9.04 -18.69 23.90
C MET A 73 -8.14 -19.24 22.77
N GLY A 74 -8.01 -18.49 21.67
CA GLY A 74 -7.02 -18.74 20.63
C GLY A 74 -5.63 -18.21 21.00
N PRO A 75 -4.64 -18.35 20.10
CA PRO A 75 -3.31 -17.76 20.23
C PRO A 75 -3.38 -16.25 20.47
N ALA A 76 -2.47 -15.73 21.28
CA ALA A 76 -2.44 -14.30 21.65
C ALA A 76 -2.09 -13.38 20.48
N ASP A 77 -1.36 -13.87 19.49
CA ASP A 77 -1.06 -13.17 18.24
C ASP A 77 -2.24 -13.21 17.25
N GLY A 78 -3.37 -13.82 17.64
CA GLY A 78 -4.55 -14.00 16.81
C GLY A 78 -4.34 -14.93 15.62
N ALA A 79 -3.20 -15.64 15.57
CA ALA A 79 -2.91 -16.56 14.48
C ALA A 79 -4.01 -17.63 14.37
N SER A 80 -4.34 -17.99 13.14
CA SER A 80 -5.41 -18.94 12.83
C SER A 80 -5.26 -20.25 13.63
N VAL A 81 -6.20 -20.50 14.54
CA VAL A 81 -6.24 -21.72 15.38
C VAL A 81 -6.49 -22.97 14.55
N GLN A 82 -7.18 -22.81 13.41
CA GLN A 82 -7.50 -23.91 12.51
C GLN A 82 -7.36 -23.49 11.05
N ARG A 83 -6.53 -24.24 10.34
CA ARG A 83 -6.21 -24.03 8.92
C ARG A 83 -7.42 -24.36 8.03
N PRO A 84 -7.54 -23.73 6.85
CA PRO A 84 -8.57 -24.09 5.88
C PRO A 84 -8.30 -25.50 5.32
N HIS A 85 -9.22 -25.96 4.47
CA HIS A 85 -9.04 -27.18 3.69
C HIS A 85 -7.74 -27.15 2.85
N THR A 86 -7.09 -28.31 2.69
CA THR A 86 -5.83 -28.44 1.93
C THR A 86 -5.98 -28.03 0.48
N ASP A 87 -7.12 -28.36 -0.15
CA ASP A 87 -7.44 -27.91 -1.51
C ASP A 87 -7.60 -26.38 -1.57
N TYR A 88 -8.21 -25.77 -0.56
CA TYR A 88 -8.35 -24.31 -0.48
C TYR A 88 -6.98 -23.66 -0.42
N ALA A 89 -6.11 -24.11 0.50
CA ALA A 89 -4.74 -23.60 0.60
C ALA A 89 -3.95 -23.80 -0.72
N SER A 90 -4.07 -24.96 -1.36
CA SER A 90 -3.44 -25.24 -2.65
C SER A 90 -3.94 -24.31 -3.76
N PHE A 91 -5.25 -24.08 -3.81
CA PHE A 91 -5.87 -23.12 -4.72
C PHE A 91 -5.34 -21.70 -4.47
N THR A 92 -5.27 -21.26 -3.21
CA THR A 92 -4.73 -19.93 -2.86
C THR A 92 -3.26 -19.76 -3.23
N ASN A 93 -2.47 -20.84 -3.20
CA ASN A 93 -1.07 -20.81 -3.63
C ASN A 93 -0.94 -20.80 -5.15
N ALA A 94 -1.80 -21.51 -5.87
CA ALA A 94 -1.86 -21.48 -7.32
C ALA A 94 -2.26 -20.09 -7.84
N ALA A 95 -3.16 -19.39 -7.14
CA ALA A 95 -3.59 -18.05 -7.49
C ALA A 95 -2.44 -17.03 -7.57
N ALA A 96 -1.35 -17.22 -6.81
CA ALA A 96 -0.17 -16.36 -6.88
C ALA A 96 0.40 -16.25 -8.32
N GLY A 97 0.21 -17.28 -9.15
CA GLY A 97 0.64 -17.31 -10.54
C GLY A 97 -0.32 -16.67 -11.56
N LEU A 98 -1.44 -16.08 -11.12
CA LEU A 98 -2.35 -15.36 -12.03
C LEU A 98 -1.66 -14.12 -12.59
N THR A 99 -1.70 -13.96 -13.91
CA THR A 99 -1.08 -12.83 -14.63
C THR A 99 -2.10 -11.87 -15.22
N ALA A 100 -3.26 -12.36 -15.66
CA ALA A 100 -4.30 -11.52 -16.23
C ALA A 100 -4.99 -10.68 -15.16
N THR A 101 -5.02 -9.35 -15.35
CA THR A 101 -5.69 -8.41 -14.42
C THR A 101 -7.12 -8.85 -14.13
N GLN A 102 -7.90 -9.21 -15.15
CA GLN A 102 -9.32 -9.54 -14.95
C GLN A 102 -9.54 -10.81 -14.15
N ASP A 103 -8.65 -11.79 -14.26
CA ASP A 103 -8.75 -13.02 -13.48
C ASP A 103 -8.45 -12.76 -12.00
N ARG A 104 -7.50 -11.86 -11.71
CA ARG A 104 -7.18 -11.42 -10.35
C ARG A 104 -8.37 -10.71 -9.71
N PHE A 105 -9.00 -9.78 -10.43
CA PHE A 105 -10.18 -9.05 -9.92
C PHE A 105 -11.42 -9.96 -9.78
N ALA A 106 -11.65 -10.86 -10.74
CA ALA A 106 -12.72 -11.87 -10.64
C ALA A 106 -12.51 -12.79 -9.44
N LEU A 107 -11.26 -13.22 -9.21
CA LEU A 107 -10.90 -14.01 -8.04
C LEU A 107 -11.15 -13.23 -6.75
N MET A 108 -10.69 -11.98 -6.64
CA MET A 108 -10.93 -11.13 -5.47
C MET A 108 -12.43 -11.00 -5.17
N GLN A 109 -13.27 -10.78 -6.18
CA GLN A 109 -14.72 -10.69 -5.98
C GLN A 109 -15.32 -11.98 -5.45
N ALA A 110 -14.95 -13.12 -6.05
CA ALA A 110 -15.42 -14.43 -5.61
C ALA A 110 -14.95 -14.75 -4.18
N TRP A 111 -13.71 -14.39 -3.86
CA TRP A 111 -13.10 -14.59 -2.55
C TRP A 111 -13.86 -13.86 -1.45
N HIS A 112 -14.09 -12.56 -1.62
CA HIS A 112 -14.82 -11.76 -0.65
C HIS A 112 -16.28 -12.18 -0.54
N THR A 113 -16.87 -12.73 -1.60
CA THR A 113 -18.20 -13.34 -1.56
C THR A 113 -18.23 -14.60 -0.68
N ASP A 114 -17.21 -15.47 -0.77
CA ASP A 114 -17.09 -16.64 0.11
C ASP A 114 -16.87 -16.23 1.57
N VAL A 115 -15.97 -15.29 1.84
CA VAL A 115 -15.72 -14.75 3.20
C VAL A 115 -17.00 -14.19 3.81
N ARG A 116 -17.72 -13.33 3.06
CA ARG A 116 -19.01 -12.76 3.50
C ARG A 116 -20.04 -13.84 3.81
N SER A 117 -20.09 -14.87 2.98
CA SER A 117 -21.01 -15.99 3.19
C SER A 117 -20.62 -16.84 4.40
N ALA A 118 -19.32 -16.98 4.69
CA ALA A 118 -18.83 -17.67 5.88
C ALA A 118 -19.14 -16.90 7.17
N VAL A 119 -19.06 -15.57 7.16
CA VAL A 119 -19.47 -14.73 8.29
C VAL A 119 -20.99 -14.82 8.51
N ARG A 120 -21.80 -14.76 7.45
CA ARG A 120 -23.27 -14.92 7.56
C ARG A 120 -23.67 -16.32 8.04
N ALA A 121 -22.97 -17.35 7.60
CA ALA A 121 -23.20 -18.72 8.05
C ALA A 121 -22.78 -18.96 9.51
N TYR A 122 -21.78 -18.22 10.01
CA TYR A 122 -21.47 -18.20 11.44
C TYR A 122 -22.61 -17.58 12.25
N LEU A 123 -23.11 -16.42 11.79
CA LEU A 123 -24.20 -15.70 12.47
C LEU A 123 -25.50 -16.51 12.56
N SER A 124 -25.78 -17.41 11.62
CA SER A 124 -26.95 -18.29 11.69
C SER A 124 -26.78 -19.48 12.64
N ARG A 125 -25.57 -19.72 13.15
CA ARG A 125 -25.21 -20.84 14.04
C ARG A 125 -24.82 -20.42 15.44
N THR A 126 -24.58 -19.13 15.67
CA THR A 126 -24.19 -18.59 16.97
C THR A 126 -25.41 -18.05 17.72
N ASP A 127 -25.42 -18.20 19.04
CA ASP A 127 -26.41 -17.56 19.90
C ASP A 127 -25.94 -16.15 20.26
N SER A 128 -26.73 -15.14 19.88
CA SER A 128 -26.37 -13.75 20.09
C SER A 128 -26.39 -13.28 21.54
N GLY A 129 -27.07 -14.03 22.42
CA GLY A 129 -27.03 -13.80 23.87
C GLY A 129 -25.75 -14.29 24.53
N TRP A 130 -24.99 -15.20 23.90
CA TRP A 130 -23.78 -15.80 24.50
C TRP A 130 -22.47 -15.25 23.94
N ASP A 131 -22.41 -14.93 22.64
CA ASP A 131 -21.18 -14.47 21.99
C ASP A 131 -21.35 -13.12 21.28
N GLU A 132 -21.96 -12.17 21.99
CA GLU A 132 -22.12 -10.78 21.52
C GLU A 132 -20.82 -10.13 20.98
N PRO A 133 -19.61 -10.38 21.53
CA PRO A 133 -18.37 -9.89 20.93
C PRO A 133 -18.15 -10.37 19.50
N SER A 134 -18.44 -11.64 19.17
CA SER A 134 -18.37 -12.14 17.79
C SER A 134 -19.40 -11.48 16.87
N LEU A 135 -20.57 -11.06 17.38
CA LEU A 135 -21.53 -10.29 16.57
C LEU A 135 -21.01 -8.90 16.23
N ARG A 136 -20.32 -8.22 17.15
CA ARG A 136 -19.67 -6.94 16.85
C ARG A 136 -18.60 -7.12 15.78
N THR A 137 -17.72 -8.10 15.94
CA THR A 137 -16.71 -8.44 14.92
C THR A 137 -17.35 -8.71 13.57
N ALA A 138 -18.41 -9.53 13.53
CA ALA A 138 -19.12 -9.84 12.29
C ALA A 138 -19.71 -8.60 11.60
N ARG A 139 -20.29 -7.65 12.35
CA ARG A 139 -20.80 -6.39 11.78
C ARG A 139 -19.68 -5.56 11.17
N THR A 140 -18.55 -5.40 11.89
CA THR A 140 -17.38 -4.68 11.38
C THR A 140 -16.87 -5.32 10.09
N VAL A 141 -16.63 -6.64 10.11
CA VAL A 141 -16.12 -7.37 8.95
C VAL A 141 -17.09 -7.30 7.77
N LEU A 142 -18.39 -7.45 8.00
CA LEU A 142 -19.38 -7.35 6.92
C LEU A 142 -19.40 -5.97 6.27
N GLY A 143 -19.29 -4.89 7.05
CA GLY A 143 -19.20 -3.53 6.51
C GLY A 143 -17.95 -3.33 5.64
N LEU A 144 -16.78 -3.80 6.11
CA LEU A 144 -15.54 -3.74 5.33
C LEU A 144 -15.65 -4.54 4.03
N LEU A 145 -16.28 -5.73 4.06
CA LEU A 145 -16.50 -6.55 2.87
C LEU A 145 -17.50 -5.94 1.87
N GLU A 146 -18.42 -5.09 2.35
CA GLU A 146 -19.33 -4.31 1.50
C GLU A 146 -18.57 -3.17 0.80
N ASP A 147 -17.68 -2.48 1.51
CA ASP A 147 -16.81 -1.46 0.92
C ASP A 147 -15.87 -2.07 -0.14
N ILE A 148 -15.28 -3.24 0.14
CA ILE A 148 -14.48 -3.99 -0.85
C ILE A 148 -15.30 -4.31 -2.11
N ASP A 149 -16.54 -4.78 -1.95
CA ASP A 149 -17.43 -5.09 -3.09
C ASP A 149 -17.68 -3.84 -3.96
N ALA A 150 -17.88 -2.68 -3.32
CA ALA A 150 -18.05 -1.41 -4.01
C ALA A 150 -16.80 -1.03 -4.84
N ARG A 151 -15.59 -1.20 -4.26
CA ARG A 151 -14.32 -0.92 -4.96
C ARG A 151 -14.07 -1.87 -6.13
N LEU A 152 -14.45 -3.13 -6.00
CA LEU A 152 -14.29 -4.14 -7.05
C LEU A 152 -15.39 -4.05 -8.13
N THR A 153 -16.50 -3.33 -7.89
CA THR A 153 -17.65 -3.30 -8.81
C THR A 153 -17.33 -2.69 -10.17
N SER A 154 -16.51 -1.64 -10.24
CA SER A 154 -16.07 -1.05 -11.52
C SER A 154 -15.22 -2.01 -12.36
N TRP A 155 -14.67 -3.06 -11.73
CA TRP A 155 -13.90 -4.13 -12.35
C TRP A 155 -14.75 -5.37 -12.69
N ARG A 156 -16.07 -5.37 -12.43
CA ARG A 156 -17.01 -6.47 -12.76
C ARG A 156 -17.22 -6.70 -14.27
N THR A 157 -16.49 -5.98 -15.12
CA THR A 157 -16.59 -5.93 -16.58
C THR A 157 -17.88 -5.28 -17.09
N GLY A 158 -17.70 -4.27 -17.95
CA GLY A 158 -18.69 -3.99 -18.99
C GLY A 158 -18.80 -5.22 -19.89
N ASN A 159 -19.93 -5.91 -19.83
CA ASN A 159 -20.51 -6.75 -20.88
C ASN A 159 -19.53 -7.56 -21.79
N ARG A 160 -18.78 -8.55 -21.25
CA ARG A 160 -18.74 -9.95 -21.75
C ARG A 160 -17.65 -10.82 -21.11
N GLN A 161 -18.13 -11.96 -20.60
CA GLN A 161 -17.54 -13.30 -20.44
C GLN A 161 -16.30 -13.49 -19.52
N PRO A 162 -16.29 -14.53 -18.66
CA PRO A 162 -15.23 -14.76 -17.68
C PRO A 162 -13.91 -15.16 -18.34
N GLY A 163 -12.81 -14.53 -17.95
CA GLY A 163 -11.46 -15.06 -18.19
C GLY A 163 -11.20 -16.32 -17.35
N PRO A 164 -10.04 -16.96 -17.55
CA PRO A 164 -9.81 -17.93 -18.61
C PRO A 164 -10.61 -19.23 -18.35
N ALA A 165 -11.43 -19.59 -19.35
CA ALA A 165 -12.26 -20.80 -19.46
C ALA A 165 -13.72 -20.75 -18.95
N GLY A 166 -14.32 -19.58 -18.77
CA GLY A 166 -15.76 -19.53 -18.42
C GLY A 166 -16.10 -20.26 -17.12
N ARG A 167 -15.13 -20.43 -16.24
CA ARG A 167 -15.29 -21.08 -14.93
C ARG A 167 -15.66 -20.03 -13.90
N ASP A 168 -16.70 -20.34 -13.12
CA ASP A 168 -17.11 -19.52 -11.99
C ASP A 168 -16.04 -19.64 -10.89
N MET A 169 -15.28 -18.56 -10.65
CA MET A 169 -14.24 -18.52 -9.61
C MET A 169 -14.82 -18.84 -8.22
N LEU A 170 -16.10 -18.53 -7.99
CA LEU A 170 -16.78 -18.86 -6.75
C LEU A 170 -17.01 -20.38 -6.65
N ASP A 171 -17.46 -21.04 -7.72
CA ASP A 171 -17.59 -22.51 -7.75
C ASP A 171 -16.23 -23.20 -7.52
N LEU A 172 -15.15 -22.68 -8.11
CA LEU A 172 -13.80 -23.21 -7.87
C LEU A 172 -13.35 -23.05 -6.40
N LEU A 173 -13.58 -21.88 -5.81
CA LEU A 173 -13.32 -21.60 -4.40
C LEU A 173 -14.15 -22.51 -3.48
N GLU A 174 -15.45 -22.65 -3.74
CA GLU A 174 -16.33 -23.50 -2.94
C GLU A 174 -15.95 -24.98 -3.05
N ARG A 175 -15.58 -25.47 -4.25
CA ARG A 175 -15.09 -26.85 -4.45
C ARG A 175 -13.78 -27.12 -3.71
N SER A 176 -12.93 -26.13 -3.55
CA SER A 176 -11.69 -26.25 -2.76
C SER A 176 -11.94 -26.31 -1.25
N GLY A 177 -13.20 -26.15 -0.82
CA GLY A 177 -13.64 -26.25 0.58
C GLY A 177 -14.13 -24.91 1.16
N GLY A 178 -13.70 -23.80 0.56
CA GLY A 178 -14.01 -22.43 1.02
C GLY A 178 -13.63 -22.16 2.47
N CYS A 179 -14.09 -21.03 3.00
CA CYS A 179 -13.82 -20.62 4.38
C CYS A 179 -14.75 -21.29 5.41
N ARG A 180 -15.82 -21.94 4.94
CA ARG A 180 -16.88 -22.51 5.79
C ARG A 180 -16.54 -23.90 6.33
N ARG A 181 -15.79 -24.71 5.56
CA ARG A 181 -15.51 -26.10 5.91
C ARG A 181 -14.21 -26.20 6.72
N PRO A 182 -14.19 -26.99 7.82
CA PRO A 182 -12.93 -27.33 8.47
C PRO A 182 -12.05 -28.11 7.49
N GLY A 183 -10.72 -27.97 7.61
CA GLY A 183 -9.82 -28.78 6.80
C GLY A 183 -9.86 -30.26 7.17
N GLU A 184 -9.55 -31.13 6.20
CA GLU A 184 -9.30 -32.54 6.45
C GLU A 184 -8.05 -32.73 7.33
N PRO A 185 -7.98 -33.80 8.15
CA PRO A 185 -6.76 -34.18 8.84
C PRO A 185 -5.74 -34.71 7.82
N GLY A 186 -4.98 -33.78 7.22
CA GLY A 186 -3.90 -34.06 6.28
C GLY A 186 -2.62 -33.32 6.67
N PRO A 187 -1.49 -33.62 6.02
CA PRO A 187 -0.26 -32.87 6.24
C PRO A 187 -0.49 -31.38 5.92
N PRO A 188 0.24 -30.46 6.60
CA PRO A 188 0.18 -29.04 6.30
C PRO A 188 0.23 -28.77 4.79
N PRO A 189 -0.61 -27.89 4.23
CA PRO A 189 -0.35 -27.36 2.90
C PRO A 189 1.04 -26.71 2.87
N ALA A 190 1.70 -26.78 1.71
CA ALA A 190 2.99 -26.15 1.46
C ALA A 190 2.97 -24.67 1.88
N GLU A 191 4.14 -24.14 2.24
CA GLU A 191 4.37 -22.72 2.61
C GLU A 191 3.51 -21.75 1.77
N ARG A 192 3.00 -20.69 2.39
CA ARG A 192 2.16 -19.69 1.70
C ARG A 192 2.96 -19.09 0.54
N ARG A 193 2.45 -19.25 -0.68
CA ARG A 193 3.10 -18.71 -1.88
C ARG A 193 2.62 -17.29 -2.14
N TRP A 194 3.56 -16.36 -2.12
CA TRP A 194 3.36 -14.98 -2.59
C TRP A 194 3.60 -14.92 -4.10
N PRO A 195 2.98 -13.96 -4.82
CA PRO A 195 3.45 -13.59 -6.15
C PRO A 195 4.93 -13.17 -6.10
N ASP A 196 5.68 -13.46 -7.17
CA ASP A 196 7.12 -13.24 -7.19
C ASP A 196 7.47 -11.73 -7.19
N PRO A 197 8.55 -11.31 -6.50
CA PRO A 197 9.00 -9.93 -6.52
C PRO A 197 9.38 -9.48 -7.94
N VAL A 198 9.02 -8.25 -8.31
CA VAL A 198 9.36 -7.71 -9.64
C VAL A 198 10.65 -6.88 -9.62
N ALA A 199 11.35 -6.86 -10.75
CA ALA A 199 12.48 -5.94 -10.94
C ALA A 199 12.01 -4.49 -11.16
N LYS A 200 10.90 -4.33 -11.89
CA LYS A 200 10.24 -3.05 -12.19
C LYS A 200 8.73 -3.25 -12.24
N PRO A 201 7.93 -2.29 -11.74
CA PRO A 201 6.48 -2.38 -11.82
C PRO A 201 6.02 -2.11 -13.26
N LEU A 202 4.96 -2.79 -13.68
CA LEU A 202 4.33 -2.55 -14.98
C LEU A 202 3.66 -1.18 -14.99
N ARG A 203 3.50 -0.55 -16.15
CA ARG A 203 2.81 0.74 -16.29
C ARG A 203 1.63 0.62 -17.24
N ASP A 204 0.70 1.55 -17.08
CA ASP A 204 -0.47 1.65 -17.95
C ASP A 204 0.00 1.96 -19.38
N PRO A 205 -0.53 1.28 -20.42
CA PRO A 205 -0.11 1.52 -21.80
C PRO A 205 -0.29 2.97 -22.27
N ASP A 206 -1.17 3.74 -21.62
CA ASP A 206 -1.36 5.17 -21.95
C ASP A 206 -0.27 6.08 -21.34
N LEU A 207 0.62 5.55 -20.50
CA LEU A 207 1.72 6.30 -19.88
C LEU A 207 3.01 6.16 -20.69
N THR A 208 3.65 7.30 -20.97
CA THR A 208 5.00 7.33 -21.55
C THR A 208 6.03 7.31 -20.43
N VAL A 209 6.83 6.25 -20.36
CA VAL A 209 7.89 6.10 -19.37
C VAL A 209 9.23 6.48 -19.98
N VAL A 210 9.97 7.37 -19.33
CA VAL A 210 11.34 7.74 -19.70
C VAL A 210 12.33 7.35 -18.59
N PRO A 211 13.64 7.15 -18.90
CA PRO A 211 14.66 6.99 -17.88
C PRO A 211 14.66 8.17 -16.90
N ALA A 212 14.94 7.91 -15.62
CA ALA A 212 14.88 8.92 -14.58
C ALA A 212 15.95 10.01 -14.77
N GLU A 213 17.13 9.60 -15.24
CA GLU A 213 18.26 10.46 -15.60
C GLU A 213 17.96 11.38 -16.78
N ASP A 214 17.10 10.93 -17.69
CA ASP A 214 16.71 11.69 -18.88
C ASP A 214 15.49 12.57 -18.59
N PHE A 215 14.81 12.38 -17.45
CA PHE A 215 13.55 13.07 -17.13
C PHE A 215 13.70 14.60 -17.20
N PRO A 216 12.83 15.30 -17.96
CA PRO A 216 11.56 14.85 -18.53
C PRO A 216 11.63 14.34 -19.99
N GLY A 217 12.75 13.79 -20.43
CA GLY A 217 12.94 13.22 -21.78
C GLY A 217 12.96 14.27 -22.88
N GLY A 218 13.50 15.46 -22.58
CA GLY A 218 13.45 16.61 -23.49
C GLY A 218 12.10 17.34 -23.50
N PHE A 219 11.08 16.85 -22.80
CA PHE A 219 9.81 17.56 -22.64
C PHE A 219 10.04 18.90 -21.88
N ARG A 220 9.32 19.94 -22.31
CA ARG A 220 9.39 21.27 -21.72
C ARG A 220 7.96 21.80 -21.59
N PRO A 221 7.32 21.67 -20.41
CA PRO A 221 5.97 22.18 -20.22
C PRO A 221 5.95 23.70 -20.45
N ARG A 222 4.91 24.18 -21.14
CA ARG A 222 4.66 25.62 -21.25
C ARG A 222 4.24 26.18 -19.89
N ARG A 223 4.34 27.50 -19.71
CA ARG A 223 4.04 28.16 -18.42
C ARG A 223 2.63 27.81 -17.92
N GLU A 224 1.67 27.80 -18.82
CA GLU A 224 0.27 27.45 -18.55
C GLU A 224 0.03 25.96 -18.24
N GLU A 225 1.00 25.09 -18.52
CA GLU A 225 0.93 23.64 -18.27
C GLU A 225 1.63 23.23 -16.97
N LEU A 226 2.46 24.10 -16.39
CA LEU A 226 3.35 23.76 -15.26
C LEU A 226 2.63 23.12 -14.08
N MET A 227 1.50 23.70 -13.66
CA MET A 227 0.72 23.16 -12.54
C MET A 227 0.19 21.75 -12.86
N ARG A 228 -0.41 21.56 -14.05
CA ARG A 228 -0.87 20.24 -14.48
C ARG A 228 0.27 19.23 -14.55
N TYR A 229 1.40 19.64 -15.11
CA TYR A 229 2.58 18.81 -15.24
C TYR A 229 3.11 18.35 -13.88
N GLN A 230 3.19 19.27 -12.90
CA GLN A 230 3.61 18.95 -11.54
C GLN A 230 2.66 17.95 -10.88
N LEU A 231 1.36 18.23 -10.87
CA LEU A 231 0.36 17.35 -10.25
C LEU A 231 0.30 15.97 -10.91
N HIS A 232 0.40 15.92 -12.24
CA HIS A 232 0.49 14.66 -12.99
C HIS A 232 1.75 13.89 -12.61
N THR A 233 2.91 14.55 -12.59
CA THR A 233 4.17 13.91 -12.21
C THR A 233 4.06 13.32 -10.81
N ILE A 234 3.55 14.07 -9.83
CA ILE A 234 3.36 13.58 -8.46
C ILE A 234 2.41 12.37 -8.45
N ALA A 235 1.24 12.47 -9.09
CA ALA A 235 0.26 11.38 -9.13
C ALA A 235 0.85 10.06 -9.65
N TYR A 236 1.53 10.09 -10.80
CA TYR A 236 1.93 8.86 -11.49
C TYR A 236 3.35 8.39 -11.17
N THR A 237 4.26 9.29 -10.81
CA THR A 237 5.67 8.97 -10.51
C THR A 237 5.91 8.81 -9.02
N VAL A 238 5.18 9.54 -8.18
CA VAL A 238 5.33 9.51 -6.72
C VAL A 238 4.28 8.59 -6.12
N GLU A 239 3.00 8.98 -6.11
CA GLU A 239 1.95 8.26 -5.37
C GLU A 239 1.77 6.81 -5.81
N ILE A 240 1.60 6.56 -7.12
CA ILE A 240 1.46 5.19 -7.63
C ILE A 240 2.75 4.39 -7.41
N CYS A 241 3.92 5.03 -7.41
CA CYS A 241 5.16 4.34 -7.12
C CYS A 241 5.30 4.00 -5.63
N ALA A 242 4.81 4.84 -4.73
CA ALA A 242 4.79 4.59 -3.29
C ALA A 242 3.86 3.41 -2.94
N VAL A 243 2.68 3.32 -3.60
CA VAL A 243 1.80 2.13 -3.55
C VAL A 243 2.59 0.86 -3.89
N GLU A 244 3.35 0.89 -4.99
CA GLU A 244 4.11 -0.26 -5.48
C GLU A 244 5.28 -0.64 -4.56
N VAL A 245 6.00 0.34 -4.03
CA VAL A 245 7.14 0.12 -3.15
C VAL A 245 6.70 -0.49 -1.82
N CYS A 246 5.67 0.06 -1.17
CA CYS A 246 5.11 -0.51 0.06
C CYS A 246 4.70 -1.96 -0.15
N SER A 247 4.08 -2.25 -1.29
CA SER A 247 3.69 -3.60 -1.69
C SER A 247 4.90 -4.52 -1.86
N GLN A 248 5.93 -4.03 -2.56
CA GLN A 248 7.14 -4.78 -2.86
C GLN A 248 7.95 -5.10 -1.59
N ILE A 249 7.96 -4.22 -0.58
CA ILE A 249 8.58 -4.49 0.73
C ILE A 249 7.95 -5.73 1.36
N MET A 250 6.61 -5.83 1.36
CA MET A 250 5.90 -7.00 1.91
C MET A 250 6.18 -8.29 1.14
N VAL A 251 6.29 -8.22 -0.19
CA VAL A 251 6.57 -9.37 -1.05
C VAL A 251 8.01 -9.87 -0.87
N ARG A 252 8.98 -8.95 -0.76
CA ARG A 252 10.40 -9.30 -0.52
C ARG A 252 10.63 -9.86 0.88
N HIS A 253 9.77 -9.49 1.83
CA HIS A 253 9.89 -9.85 3.23
C HIS A 253 8.57 -10.43 3.77
N PRO A 254 8.21 -11.65 3.35
CA PRO A 254 6.94 -12.28 3.76
C PRO A 254 6.86 -12.53 5.28
N ASP A 255 7.99 -12.52 5.99
CA ASP A 255 8.07 -12.70 7.44
C ASP A 255 7.97 -11.40 8.25
N LEU A 256 7.68 -10.26 7.61
CA LEU A 256 7.43 -9.01 8.33
C LEU A 256 6.36 -9.19 9.41
N PRO A 257 6.50 -8.54 10.58
CA PRO A 257 5.45 -8.51 11.60
C PRO A 257 4.10 -8.10 11.00
N TRP A 258 3.01 -8.73 11.44
CA TRP A 258 1.68 -8.43 10.93
C TRP A 258 1.32 -6.95 11.02
N ASP A 259 1.63 -6.31 12.15
CA ASP A 259 1.41 -4.87 12.34
C ASP A 259 2.23 -4.01 11.35
N CYS A 260 3.40 -4.48 10.92
CA CYS A 260 4.21 -3.79 9.91
C CYS A 260 3.53 -3.86 8.54
N LYS A 261 3.03 -5.04 8.17
CA LYS A 261 2.25 -5.22 6.94
C LYS A 261 1.00 -4.37 6.95
N ARG A 262 0.31 -4.25 8.10
CA ARG A 262 -0.87 -3.39 8.26
C ARG A 262 -0.55 -1.91 8.16
N ASP A 263 0.54 -1.45 8.76
CA ASP A 263 0.97 -0.06 8.64
C ASP A 263 1.31 0.27 7.17
N LEU A 264 2.03 -0.62 6.46
CA LEU A 264 2.30 -0.48 5.02
C LEU A 264 1.02 -0.54 4.18
N ALA A 265 0.04 -1.35 4.58
CA ALA A 265 -1.25 -1.44 3.93
C ALA A 265 -2.06 -0.15 4.05
N ARG A 266 -2.04 0.48 5.24
CA ARG A 266 -2.63 1.80 5.44
C ARG A 266 -1.98 2.82 4.53
N GLN A 267 -0.66 2.86 4.48
CA GLN A 267 0.04 3.77 3.58
C GLN A 267 -0.33 3.53 2.11
N ILE A 268 -0.39 2.26 1.65
CA ILE A 268 -0.86 1.94 0.30
C ILE A 268 -2.25 2.55 -0.01
N ASP A 269 -3.18 2.54 0.95
CA ASP A 269 -4.49 3.17 0.82
C ASP A 269 -4.41 4.69 0.75
N ASP A 270 -3.55 5.28 1.59
CA ASP A 270 -3.29 6.73 1.63
C ASP A 270 -2.72 7.21 0.29
N GLU A 271 -1.70 6.55 -0.26
CA GLU A 271 -1.12 6.91 -1.57
C GLU A 271 -2.09 6.68 -2.73
N ALA A 272 -2.93 5.63 -2.65
CA ALA A 272 -3.99 5.41 -3.62
C ALA A 272 -5.00 6.57 -3.61
N ARG A 273 -5.36 7.06 -2.42
CA ARG A 273 -6.23 8.23 -2.24
C ARG A 273 -5.55 9.54 -2.64
N HIS A 274 -4.26 9.71 -2.38
CA HIS A 274 -3.46 10.84 -2.85
C HIS A 274 -3.47 10.92 -4.37
N TYR A 275 -3.24 9.78 -5.05
CA TYR A 275 -3.39 9.67 -6.49
C TYR A 275 -4.79 10.12 -6.95
N GLU A 276 -5.87 9.63 -6.33
CA GLU A 276 -7.24 10.01 -6.71
C GLU A 276 -7.49 11.52 -6.58
N LEU A 277 -7.01 12.14 -5.51
CA LEU A 277 -7.09 13.59 -5.29
C LEU A 277 -6.33 14.37 -6.38
N LEU A 278 -5.10 13.96 -6.69
CA LEU A 278 -4.27 14.60 -7.70
C LEU A 278 -4.81 14.39 -9.10
N ALA A 279 -5.24 13.18 -9.45
CA ALA A 279 -5.83 12.86 -10.75
C ALA A 279 -7.12 13.66 -11.00
N ARG A 280 -7.96 13.81 -9.96
CA ARG A 280 -9.12 14.70 -10.01
C ARG A 280 -8.70 16.15 -10.25
N ARG A 281 -7.69 16.64 -9.52
CA ARG A 281 -7.22 18.02 -9.68
C ARG A 281 -6.61 18.28 -11.06
N VAL A 282 -5.88 17.31 -11.61
CA VAL A 282 -5.37 17.34 -12.99
C VAL A 282 -6.52 17.46 -13.99
N ALA A 283 -7.59 16.68 -13.81
CA ALA A 283 -8.78 16.74 -14.67
C ALA A 283 -9.51 18.09 -14.59
N GLU A 284 -9.67 18.66 -13.39
CA GLU A 284 -10.25 20.00 -13.19
C GLU A 284 -9.46 21.11 -13.91
N LEU A 285 -8.15 20.92 -14.08
CA LEU A 285 -7.28 21.84 -14.82
C LEU A 285 -7.23 21.54 -16.33
N GLY A 286 -8.00 20.55 -16.80
CA GLY A 286 -8.09 20.15 -18.21
C GLY A 286 -7.02 19.17 -18.66
N GLY A 287 -6.36 18.47 -17.74
CA GLY A 287 -5.42 17.39 -18.04
C GLY A 287 -6.04 16.00 -17.92
N ARG A 288 -5.26 14.98 -18.28
CA ARG A 288 -5.63 13.56 -18.21
C ARG A 288 -4.40 12.67 -18.05
N MET A 289 -4.64 11.39 -17.80
CA MET A 289 -3.59 10.36 -17.81
C MET A 289 -2.84 10.38 -19.14
N GLY A 290 -1.52 10.19 -19.09
CA GLY A 290 -0.67 10.14 -20.28
C GLY A 290 -0.32 11.48 -20.92
N ASP A 291 -0.85 12.61 -20.45
CA ASP A 291 -0.51 13.94 -21.03
C ASP A 291 0.99 14.28 -20.92
N PHE A 292 1.67 13.75 -19.91
CA PHE A 292 3.09 14.03 -19.64
C PHE A 292 3.88 12.73 -19.41
N PRO A 293 5.20 12.71 -19.72
CA PRO A 293 6.05 11.58 -19.43
C PRO A 293 6.23 11.38 -17.93
N ILE A 294 6.49 10.14 -17.52
CA ILE A 294 6.75 9.73 -16.13
C ILE A 294 8.06 8.94 -16.07
N HIS A 295 8.52 8.64 -14.85
CA HIS A 295 9.69 7.78 -14.65
C HIS A 295 9.52 6.87 -13.42
N HIS A 296 10.53 6.05 -13.10
CA HIS A 296 10.53 5.14 -11.95
C HIS A 296 11.52 5.55 -10.86
N GLY A 297 11.81 6.85 -10.71
CA GLY A 297 12.90 7.31 -9.86
C GLY A 297 12.75 6.90 -8.40
N ILE A 298 11.52 6.94 -7.87
CA ILE A 298 11.23 6.49 -6.50
C ILE A 298 11.57 5.00 -6.33
N TRP A 299 11.12 4.16 -7.26
CA TRP A 299 11.44 2.73 -7.29
C TRP A 299 12.95 2.48 -7.42
N ASP A 300 13.63 3.21 -8.31
CA ASP A 300 15.08 3.06 -8.51
C ASP A 300 15.87 3.29 -7.23
N TYR A 301 15.51 4.33 -6.48
CA TYR A 301 16.10 4.59 -5.17
C TYR A 301 15.78 3.51 -4.15
N PHE A 302 14.51 3.08 -4.07
CA PHE A 302 14.10 1.98 -3.19
C PHE A 302 14.93 0.71 -3.42
N THR A 303 15.24 0.35 -4.67
CA THR A 303 16.01 -0.88 -4.98
C THR A 303 17.45 -0.86 -4.44
N LEU A 304 17.97 0.28 -3.97
CA LEU A 304 19.25 0.36 -3.28
C LEU A 304 19.21 -0.31 -1.89
N GLY A 305 18.02 -0.48 -1.30
CA GLY A 305 17.81 -1.17 -0.03
C GLY A 305 17.96 -2.69 -0.16
N ARG A 306 18.66 -3.29 0.83
CA ARG A 306 19.00 -4.72 0.84
C ARG A 306 18.29 -5.51 1.94
N THR A 307 17.76 -4.82 2.93
CA THR A 307 17.10 -5.38 4.11
C THR A 307 15.83 -4.58 4.40
N PRO A 308 14.88 -5.12 5.18
CA PRO A 308 13.68 -4.35 5.55
C PRO A 308 14.03 -3.01 6.20
N LEU A 309 15.06 -3.00 7.06
CA LEU A 309 15.55 -1.80 7.72
C LEU A 309 16.03 -0.73 6.72
N GLU A 310 16.81 -1.13 5.72
CA GLU A 310 17.30 -0.20 4.70
C GLU A 310 16.20 0.27 3.74
N GLU A 311 15.30 -0.62 3.34
CA GLU A 311 14.18 -0.30 2.45
C GLU A 311 13.19 0.68 3.10
N LEU A 312 12.84 0.44 4.37
CA LEU A 312 12.03 1.36 5.17
C LEU A 312 12.76 2.68 5.42
N CYS A 313 14.08 2.67 5.63
CA CYS A 313 14.87 3.89 5.75
C CYS A 313 14.80 4.74 4.49
N ILE A 314 15.05 4.13 3.33
CA ILE A 314 15.09 4.80 2.05
C ILE A 314 13.71 5.35 1.69
N GLN A 315 12.69 4.47 1.62
CA GLN A 315 11.37 4.91 1.20
C GLN A 315 10.68 5.69 2.32
N GLN A 316 10.47 5.05 3.46
CA GLN A 316 9.54 5.54 4.48
C GLN A 316 10.06 6.65 5.36
N VAL A 317 11.36 6.95 5.35
CA VAL A 317 11.92 8.05 6.15
C VAL A 317 12.59 9.09 5.28
N ILE A 318 13.42 8.68 4.32
CA ILE A 318 14.15 9.64 3.48
C ILE A 318 13.26 10.18 2.36
N GLN A 319 12.59 9.31 1.59
CA GLN A 319 11.75 9.74 0.46
C GLN A 319 10.44 10.36 0.92
N GLU A 320 9.70 9.75 1.86
CA GLU A 320 8.48 10.39 2.39
C GLU A 320 8.79 11.66 3.19
N GLY A 321 9.91 11.69 3.92
CA GLY A 321 10.37 12.93 4.56
C GLY A 321 10.69 14.04 3.55
N HIS A 322 11.08 13.67 2.32
CA HIS A 322 11.27 14.62 1.23
C HIS A 322 9.94 15.04 0.59
N GLY A 323 8.99 14.12 0.43
CA GLY A 323 7.61 14.40 -0.01
C GLY A 323 6.94 15.40 0.93
N LEU A 324 6.95 15.11 2.23
CA LEU A 324 6.51 16.00 3.31
C LEU A 324 7.06 17.42 3.19
N ASP A 325 8.38 17.57 3.01
CA ASP A 325 9.00 18.89 2.88
C ASP A 325 8.53 19.62 1.61
N ALA A 326 8.34 18.88 0.51
CA ALA A 326 7.88 19.42 -0.76
C ALA A 326 6.41 19.87 -0.67
N ASP A 327 5.55 19.09 -0.03
CA ASP A 327 4.12 19.35 0.07
C ASP A 327 3.84 20.62 0.85
N VAL A 328 4.50 20.82 1.99
CA VAL A 328 4.37 22.06 2.79
C VAL A 328 4.78 23.28 1.96
N VAL A 329 5.94 23.21 1.29
CA VAL A 329 6.44 24.31 0.45
C VAL A 329 5.51 24.57 -0.73
N PHE A 330 4.98 23.52 -1.35
CA PHE A 330 4.11 23.63 -2.52
C PHE A 330 2.72 24.14 -2.17
N ALA A 331 2.16 23.73 -1.03
CA ALA A 331 0.92 24.27 -0.49
C ALA A 331 1.06 25.78 -0.22
N ASP A 332 2.15 26.20 0.43
CA ASP A 332 2.47 27.62 0.67
C ASP A 332 2.53 28.44 -0.62
N LEU A 333 3.18 27.89 -1.66
CA LEU A 333 3.28 28.53 -2.96
C LEU A 333 1.89 28.66 -3.61
N CYS A 334 1.10 27.58 -3.61
CA CYS A 334 -0.25 27.59 -4.17
C CYS A 334 -1.15 28.64 -3.47
N ARG A 335 -1.06 28.77 -2.13
CA ARG A 335 -1.82 29.79 -1.39
C ARG A 335 -1.42 31.20 -1.81
N LYS A 336 -0.13 31.47 -2.01
CA LYS A 336 0.38 32.78 -2.45
C LYS A 336 -0.07 33.14 -3.87
N GLU A 337 -0.16 32.15 -4.75
CA GLU A 337 -0.63 32.31 -6.14
C GLU A 337 -2.17 32.28 -6.26
N GLY A 338 -2.89 32.14 -5.15
CA GLY A 338 -4.37 32.14 -5.13
C GLY A 338 -5.04 30.80 -5.46
N ASP A 339 -4.28 29.71 -5.61
CA ASP A 339 -4.82 28.35 -5.81
C ASP A 339 -5.09 27.67 -4.45
N GLY A 340 -6.17 28.09 -3.81
CA GLY A 340 -6.60 27.52 -2.53
C GLY A 340 -7.09 26.07 -2.61
N VAL A 341 -7.42 25.56 -3.80
CA VAL A 341 -7.88 24.17 -3.97
C VAL A 341 -6.68 23.23 -3.91
N THR A 342 -5.65 23.50 -4.71
CA THR A 342 -4.41 22.71 -4.70
C THR A 342 -3.69 22.84 -3.36
N ALA A 343 -3.68 24.01 -2.74
CA ALA A 343 -3.10 24.18 -1.42
C ALA A 343 -3.75 23.25 -0.36
N ARG A 344 -5.08 23.21 -0.30
CA ARG A 344 -5.79 22.32 0.65
C ARG A 344 -5.55 20.85 0.35
N LEU A 345 -5.41 20.47 -0.92
CA LEU A 345 -5.05 19.11 -1.29
C LEU A 345 -3.73 18.71 -0.61
N PHE A 346 -2.69 19.53 -0.74
CA PHE A 346 -1.39 19.26 -0.13
C PHE A 346 -1.36 19.44 1.39
N ASP A 347 -2.28 20.23 1.98
CA ASP A 347 -2.45 20.26 3.44
C ASP A 347 -2.87 18.89 4.00
N PHE A 348 -3.73 18.15 3.28
CA PHE A 348 -4.15 16.80 3.69
C PHE A 348 -3.12 15.74 3.33
N VAL A 349 -2.54 15.78 2.13
CA VAL A 349 -1.45 14.86 1.74
C VAL A 349 -0.28 14.99 2.71
N GLY A 350 0.20 16.21 2.98
CA GLY A 350 1.30 16.43 3.91
C GLY A 350 1.00 15.98 5.34
N ALA A 351 -0.26 15.99 5.78
CA ALA A 351 -0.65 15.44 7.08
C ALA A 351 -0.49 13.92 7.14
N ASP A 352 -0.85 13.23 6.06
CA ASP A 352 -0.68 11.79 5.90
C ASP A 352 0.82 11.41 5.80
N GLU A 353 1.64 12.24 5.14
CA GLU A 353 3.09 12.04 5.05
C GLU A 353 3.82 12.06 6.39
N VAL A 354 3.39 12.88 7.35
CA VAL A 354 3.90 12.80 8.74
C VAL A 354 3.61 11.42 9.33
N GLY A 355 2.47 10.84 9.00
CA GLY A 355 2.08 9.47 9.34
C GLY A 355 2.97 8.41 8.70
N HIS A 356 3.32 8.58 7.42
CA HIS A 356 4.20 7.65 6.68
C HIS A 356 5.62 7.67 7.25
N VAL A 357 6.18 8.86 7.50
CA VAL A 357 7.48 9.00 8.18
C VAL A 357 7.46 8.36 9.57
N ARG A 358 6.34 8.46 10.30
CA ARG A 358 6.18 7.80 11.60
C ARG A 358 6.16 6.27 11.51
N ILE A 359 5.53 5.71 10.48
CA ILE A 359 5.60 4.27 10.18
C ILE A 359 7.07 3.88 9.98
N GLY A 360 7.78 4.61 9.10
CA GLY A 360 9.18 4.36 8.79
C GLY A 360 10.07 4.38 10.03
N THR A 361 9.99 5.45 10.84
CA THR A 361 10.81 5.60 12.05
C THR A 361 10.52 4.53 13.10
N ARG A 362 9.25 4.16 13.29
CA ARG A 362 8.83 3.07 14.20
C ARG A 362 9.46 1.75 13.78
N TRP A 363 9.29 1.35 12.53
CA TRP A 363 9.75 0.04 12.06
C TRP A 363 11.26 -0.03 11.87
N MET A 364 11.92 1.06 11.47
CA MET A 364 13.38 1.11 11.50
C MET A 364 13.92 0.89 12.91
N ARG A 365 13.35 1.53 13.94
CA ARG A 365 13.78 1.31 15.34
C ARG A 365 13.56 -0.14 15.76
N HIS A 366 12.45 -0.76 15.36
CA HIS A 366 12.19 -2.17 15.62
C HIS A 366 13.26 -3.08 15.00
N PHE A 367 13.59 -2.93 13.71
CA PHE A 367 14.60 -3.76 13.03
C PHE A 367 16.06 -3.43 13.40
N ALA A 368 16.28 -2.28 14.02
CA ALA A 368 17.55 -1.92 14.63
C ALA A 368 17.66 -2.45 16.09
N ASP A 369 16.69 -3.22 16.59
CA ASP A 369 16.64 -3.72 17.97
C ASP A 369 16.68 -2.61 19.03
N GLY A 370 16.22 -1.40 18.67
CA GLY A 370 16.30 -0.22 19.53
C GLY A 370 17.69 0.41 19.65
N ASP A 371 18.68 -0.03 18.87
CA ASP A 371 20.03 0.55 18.84
C ASP A 371 20.05 1.84 18.00
N ASP A 372 20.11 2.98 18.68
CA ASP A 372 20.14 4.31 18.07
C ASP A 372 21.43 4.58 17.26
N GLU A 373 22.58 3.98 17.63
CA GLU A 373 23.82 4.13 16.88
C GLU A 373 23.73 3.39 15.54
N ARG A 374 23.23 2.15 15.59
CA ARG A 374 22.94 1.36 14.38
C ARG A 374 21.92 2.05 13.49
N LEU A 375 20.85 2.60 14.07
CA LEU A 375 19.82 3.33 13.35
C LEU A 375 20.40 4.53 12.58
N LEU A 376 21.21 5.35 13.26
CA LEU A 376 21.84 6.52 12.64
C LEU A 376 22.87 6.11 11.58
N ALA A 377 23.65 5.05 11.81
CA ALA A 377 24.61 4.54 10.85
C ALA A 377 23.94 4.07 9.55
N VAL A 378 22.84 3.33 9.65
CA VAL A 378 22.05 2.92 8.48
C VAL A 378 21.47 4.15 7.76
N PHE A 379 20.94 5.11 8.51
CA PHE A 379 20.36 6.33 7.95
C PHE A 379 21.39 7.15 7.14
N GLU A 380 22.60 7.32 7.69
CA GLU A 380 23.72 7.99 7.02
C GLU A 380 24.16 7.23 5.75
N ASP A 381 24.27 5.90 5.82
CA ASP A 381 24.66 5.08 4.67
C ASP A 381 23.61 5.08 3.54
N CYS A 382 22.32 5.00 3.89
CA CYS A 382 21.22 5.12 2.93
C CYS A 382 21.28 6.47 2.20
N TYR A 383 21.42 7.58 2.93
CA TYR A 383 21.57 8.90 2.31
C TYR A 383 22.78 8.98 1.39
N ARG A 384 23.94 8.45 1.80
CA ARG A 384 25.16 8.43 0.98
C ARG A 384 24.92 7.71 -0.35
N ARG A 385 24.31 6.53 -0.32
CA ARG A 385 23.98 5.75 -1.54
C ARG A 385 22.99 6.47 -2.44
N LEU A 386 22.01 7.14 -1.86
CA LEU A 386 21.06 7.96 -2.61
C LEU A 386 21.77 9.14 -3.31
N GLU A 387 22.65 9.84 -2.60
CA GLU A 387 23.42 10.97 -3.14
C GLU A 387 24.36 10.55 -4.28
N GLU A 388 24.93 9.35 -4.23
CA GLU A 388 25.71 8.74 -5.33
C GLU A 388 24.86 8.50 -6.59
N ARG A 389 23.54 8.35 -6.43
CA ARG A 389 22.55 8.26 -7.51
C ARG A 389 21.85 9.58 -7.78
N ALA A 390 22.54 10.68 -7.51
CA ALA A 390 22.07 12.05 -7.74
C ALA A 390 20.76 12.43 -7.02
N PHE A 391 20.37 11.70 -5.97
CA PHE A 391 19.30 12.13 -5.09
C PHE A 391 19.67 13.46 -4.43
N GLY A 392 18.68 14.33 -4.30
CA GLY A 392 18.86 15.63 -3.68
C GLY A 392 17.55 16.39 -3.58
N SER A 393 17.56 17.44 -2.77
CA SER A 393 16.40 18.28 -2.52
C SER A 393 16.74 19.75 -2.57
N LYS A 394 15.75 20.57 -2.93
CA LYS A 394 15.81 22.04 -2.83
C LYS A 394 14.77 22.58 -1.85
N PHE A 395 13.98 21.71 -1.22
CA PHE A 395 12.94 22.10 -0.29
C PHE A 395 13.54 22.31 1.10
N VAL A 396 13.00 23.28 1.83
CA VAL A 396 13.41 23.55 3.20
C VAL A 396 12.91 22.41 4.08
N VAL A 397 13.80 21.87 4.91
CA VAL A 397 13.48 20.80 5.86
C VAL A 397 12.46 21.29 6.90
N GLN A 398 11.32 20.62 6.98
CA GLN A 398 10.23 20.87 7.91
C GLN A 398 10.53 20.17 9.25
N GLU A 399 11.24 20.88 10.14
CA GLU A 399 11.75 20.30 11.39
C GLU A 399 10.64 19.86 12.33
N ASN A 400 9.57 20.66 12.47
CA ASN A 400 8.49 20.34 13.41
C ASN A 400 7.76 19.06 12.98
N GLU A 401 7.45 18.93 11.70
CA GLU A 401 6.73 17.82 11.10
C GLU A 401 7.58 16.53 11.17
N ARG A 402 8.88 16.61 10.89
CA ARG A 402 9.80 15.48 11.04
C ARG A 402 9.98 15.04 12.50
N LEU A 403 9.98 15.98 13.45
CA LEU A 403 9.97 15.66 14.89
C LEU A 403 8.65 14.99 15.31
N LEU A 404 7.50 15.47 14.82
CA LEU A 404 6.20 14.85 15.04
C LEU A 404 6.12 13.42 14.47
N ALA A 405 6.88 13.15 13.41
CA ALA A 405 7.04 11.82 12.83
C ALA A 405 8.06 10.93 13.59
N GLY A 406 8.68 11.43 14.66
CA GLY A 406 9.60 10.67 15.50
C GLY A 406 11.04 10.60 14.99
N MET A 407 11.42 11.44 14.01
CA MET A 407 12.83 11.58 13.63
C MET A 407 13.63 12.26 14.74
N THR A 408 14.91 11.91 14.88
CA THR A 408 15.81 12.55 15.82
C THR A 408 16.41 13.84 15.23
N HIS A 409 16.88 14.75 16.08
CA HIS A 409 17.61 15.94 15.63
C HIS A 409 18.85 15.59 14.79
N ALA A 410 19.52 14.47 15.07
CA ALA A 410 20.67 14.01 14.27
C ALA A 410 20.26 13.64 12.84
N GLN A 411 19.15 12.90 12.68
CA GLN A 411 18.59 12.56 11.37
C GLN A 411 18.13 13.81 10.61
N ILE A 412 17.46 14.74 11.29
CA ILE A 412 17.02 16.02 10.68
C ILE A 412 18.23 16.87 10.26
N ALA A 413 19.28 16.93 11.09
CA ALA A 413 20.53 17.61 10.75
C ALA A 413 21.21 16.98 9.52
N ARG A 414 21.16 15.66 9.37
CA ARG A 414 21.65 14.97 8.16
C ARG A 414 20.85 15.36 6.92
N ALA A 415 19.52 15.34 6.98
CA ALA A 415 18.67 15.77 5.88
C ALA A 415 18.99 17.21 5.43
N ARG A 416 19.19 18.13 6.38
CA ARG A 416 19.61 19.51 6.12
C ARG A 416 20.93 19.60 5.35
N ARG A 417 21.93 18.75 5.66
CA ARG A 417 23.21 18.72 4.93
C ARG A 417 23.00 18.36 3.45
N THR A 418 22.10 17.44 3.12
CA THR A 418 21.77 17.07 1.73
C THR A 418 21.17 18.24 0.96
N VAL A 419 20.25 18.99 1.57
CA VAL A 419 19.64 20.18 0.96
C VAL A 419 20.72 21.23 0.66
N LEU A 420 21.56 21.56 1.64
CA LEU A 420 22.65 22.54 1.48
C LEU A 420 23.65 22.13 0.39
N ALA A 421 24.02 20.85 0.33
CA ALA A 421 24.91 20.32 -0.70
C ALA A 421 24.28 20.42 -2.11
N THR A 422 22.98 20.14 -2.22
CA THR A 422 22.23 20.22 -3.48
C THR A 422 22.10 21.65 -3.97
N MET A 423 21.75 22.60 -3.08
CA MET A 423 21.71 24.02 -3.40
C MET A 423 23.09 24.55 -3.84
N SER A 424 24.15 24.16 -3.13
CA SER A 424 25.53 24.55 -3.46
C SER A 424 25.97 24.03 -4.84
N ARG A 425 25.63 22.79 -5.19
CA ARG A 425 25.88 22.22 -6.54
C ARG A 425 25.14 23.02 -7.61
N ALA A 426 23.86 23.33 -7.40
CA ALA A 426 23.06 24.09 -8.36
C ALA A 426 23.56 25.53 -8.57
N MET A 427 24.10 26.18 -7.53
CA MET A 427 24.72 27.51 -7.66
C MET A 427 26.03 27.47 -8.46
N ARG A 428 26.85 26.43 -8.28
CA ARG A 428 28.11 26.26 -9.03
C ARG A 428 27.87 26.04 -10.52
N THR A 429 26.91 25.18 -10.89
CA THR A 429 26.58 24.93 -12.31
C THR A 429 26.00 26.15 -13.01
N ARG A 430 25.20 26.97 -12.31
CA ARG A 430 24.73 28.26 -12.85
C ARG A 430 25.85 29.25 -13.11
N ARG A 431 26.87 29.32 -12.25
CA ARG A 431 28.03 30.22 -12.42
C ARG A 431 28.98 29.76 -13.53
N SER A 432 29.10 28.45 -13.77
CA SER A 432 29.94 27.93 -14.87
C SER A 432 29.27 28.07 -16.24
N GLY A 433 27.94 28.10 -16.32
CA GLY A 433 27.19 28.28 -17.58
C GLY A 433 27.07 29.72 -18.09
N THR A 434 27.54 30.72 -17.32
CA THR A 434 27.48 32.15 -17.70
C THR A 434 28.76 32.68 -18.38
N HIS A 435 29.69 31.80 -18.78
CA HIS A 435 30.98 32.20 -19.39
C HIS A 435 31.21 31.77 -20.84
N GLU A 436 30.19 31.31 -21.56
CA GLU A 436 30.25 31.13 -23.03
C GLU A 436 29.30 32.10 -23.74
N HIS A 437 29.63 33.39 -23.68
CA HIS A 437 29.21 34.34 -24.70
C HIS A 437 30.48 35.03 -25.21
N THR A 438 31.14 34.39 -26.17
CA THR A 438 32.11 35.04 -27.04
C THR A 438 31.36 36.13 -27.82
N PRO A 439 31.77 37.41 -27.75
CA PRO A 439 31.23 38.43 -28.64
C PRO A 439 31.79 38.15 -30.04
N GLU A 440 30.92 37.90 -31.01
CA GLU A 440 31.30 37.99 -32.42
C GLU A 440 31.78 39.43 -32.68
N ALA A 441 33.05 39.53 -33.07
CA ALA A 441 33.64 40.78 -33.52
C ALA A 441 33.12 41.14 -34.93
N GLN A 442 32.93 42.44 -35.11
CA GLN A 442 32.37 43.16 -36.25
C GLN A 442 33.02 42.87 -37.60
#